data_AF-A0A9P8M8F4-F1
#
_entry.id   AF-A0A9P8M8F4-F1
#
_cell.length_a   1.000
_cell.length_b   1.000
_cell.length_c   1.000
_cell.angle_alpha   90.00
_cell.angle_beta   90.00
_cell.angle_gamma   90.00
#
_symmetry.space_group_name_H-M   'P 1'
#
loop_
_entity.id
_entity.type
_entity.pdbx_description
1 polymer ?
#
loop_
_entity_poly.entity_id
_entity_poly.type
_entity_poly.pdbx_seq_one_letter_code
_entity_poly.pdbx_strand_id
1 'polypeptide(L)'
;MTKLFNAFATLLFVSSVIAQNGRNSPLNAKVGDKPAGGSSNKDIEAACSAPECFEGKTLPYYIAYSPECTKDHHTEEVCLGSDAWCGHGNRPELYGSKQKCLELRPTSQRKAPWQPEGKAGCTDETEACLGTEVQRSKQGNSPPKEDNSPPKESNNPPKQPDKPLFQLPNLESCPKPCADEEPCLGTIEWCDKHGQQQGLGDKYACLLTRGFDLKALEETFRKRLIAPVKDGILTWAQNVTKNAAIREILLNATTETTQKAITTDLSGFMDKVKGSLQRQTLEGVRKGLETYAGQKLF
;
A
#
# COMPACT_ATOMS: atom_id res chain seq x y z
N MET A 1 29.63 -14.57 -6.19
CA MET A 1 28.51 -14.36 -5.25
C MET A 1 27.31 -13.63 -5.87
N THR A 2 27.46 -12.88 -6.98
CA THR A 2 26.38 -12.22 -7.73
C THR A 2 25.34 -13.17 -8.36
N LYS A 3 25.71 -14.42 -8.68
CA LYS A 3 24.78 -15.41 -9.27
C LYS A 3 23.73 -15.97 -8.29
N LEU A 4 23.97 -15.90 -6.98
CA LEU A 4 23.01 -16.36 -5.97
C LEU A 4 21.91 -15.33 -5.72
N PHE A 5 22.22 -14.04 -5.84
CA PHE A 5 21.23 -12.97 -5.75
C PHE A 5 20.25 -12.97 -6.94
N ASN A 6 20.73 -13.27 -8.16
CA ASN A 6 19.85 -13.38 -9.32
C ASN A 6 18.80 -14.50 -9.20
N ALA A 7 19.13 -15.62 -8.53
CA ALA A 7 18.19 -16.73 -8.34
C ALA A 7 17.05 -16.42 -7.36
N PHE A 8 17.29 -15.54 -6.37
CA PHE A 8 16.23 -15.09 -5.46
C PHE A 8 15.30 -14.07 -6.11
N ALA A 9 15.83 -13.19 -6.98
CA ALA A 9 15.02 -12.27 -7.76
C ALA A 9 14.08 -13.01 -8.74
N THR A 10 14.52 -14.13 -9.34
CA THR A 10 13.66 -14.92 -10.24
C THR A 10 12.54 -15.66 -9.51
N LEU A 11 12.76 -16.05 -8.25
CA LEU A 11 11.76 -16.81 -7.47
C LEU A 11 10.57 -15.95 -7.03
N LEU A 12 10.76 -14.64 -6.88
CA LEU A 12 9.66 -13.69 -6.63
C LEU A 12 8.77 -13.47 -7.87
N PHE A 13 9.31 -13.67 -9.09
CA PHE A 13 8.54 -13.52 -10.33
C PHE A 13 7.70 -14.75 -10.71
N VAL A 14 8.06 -15.95 -10.23
CA VAL A 14 7.34 -17.20 -10.58
C VAL A 14 6.05 -17.39 -9.79
N SER A 15 5.87 -16.69 -8.67
CA SER A 15 4.61 -16.73 -7.88
C SER A 15 3.43 -16.02 -8.54
N SER A 16 3.65 -15.26 -9.62
CA SER A 16 2.60 -14.51 -10.33
C SER A 16 1.78 -15.34 -11.33
N VAL A 17 2.12 -16.62 -11.55
CA VAL A 17 1.55 -17.43 -12.66
C VAL A 17 0.56 -18.52 -12.20
N ILE A 18 0.38 -18.75 -10.89
CA ILE A 18 -0.46 -19.87 -10.39
C ILE A 18 -1.59 -19.35 -9.49
N ALA A 19 -2.61 -18.74 -10.10
CA ALA A 19 -3.90 -18.53 -9.46
C ALA A 19 -4.98 -18.46 -10.56
N GLN A 20 -5.47 -19.63 -10.98
CA GLN A 20 -6.68 -19.76 -11.80
C GLN A 20 -7.54 -20.88 -11.23
N ASN A 21 -8.85 -20.63 -11.23
CA ASN A 21 -10.00 -21.51 -10.92
C ASN A 21 -10.67 -21.33 -9.55
N GLY A 22 -11.80 -20.62 -9.53
CA GLY A 22 -12.74 -20.70 -8.41
C GLY A 22 -13.99 -19.80 -8.40
N ARG A 23 -14.97 -20.10 -9.26
CA ARG A 23 -16.45 -19.92 -9.10
C ARG A 23 -17.11 -18.53 -8.88
N ASN A 24 -18.07 -18.28 -9.78
CA ASN A 24 -19.18 -17.33 -9.85
C ASN A 24 -20.07 -17.16 -8.59
N SER A 25 -20.48 -15.91 -8.29
CA SER A 25 -21.91 -15.50 -8.10
C SER A 25 -22.06 -13.97 -7.94
N PRO A 26 -23.14 -13.35 -8.49
CA PRO A 26 -23.31 -11.90 -8.51
C PRO A 26 -24.27 -11.41 -7.40
N LEU A 27 -23.94 -10.29 -6.77
CA LEU A 27 -24.88 -9.54 -5.92
C LEU A 27 -25.00 -8.10 -6.42
N ASN A 28 -26.09 -7.85 -7.13
CA ASN A 28 -26.64 -6.53 -7.41
C ASN A 28 -27.14 -5.90 -6.11
N ALA A 29 -26.62 -4.72 -5.75
CA ALA A 29 -27.24 -3.84 -4.75
C ALA A 29 -27.70 -2.54 -5.43
N LYS A 30 -29.00 -2.30 -5.33
CA LYS A 30 -29.72 -1.14 -5.87
C LYS A 30 -29.43 0.11 -5.04
N VAL A 31 -29.40 1.24 -5.74
CA VAL A 31 -29.39 2.61 -5.22
C VAL A 31 -30.80 3.01 -4.75
N GLY A 32 -30.88 3.48 -3.51
CA GLY A 32 -31.95 4.24 -2.85
C GLY A 32 -31.33 4.80 -1.56
N ASP A 33 -31.54 6.02 -1.09
CA ASP A 33 -32.67 6.92 -1.20
C ASP A 33 -32.19 8.39 -1.12
N LYS A 34 -32.86 9.30 -1.84
CA LYS A 34 -32.73 10.75 -1.65
C LYS A 34 -33.58 11.16 -0.43
N PRO A 35 -33.03 11.82 0.60
CA PRO A 35 -33.85 12.50 1.58
C PRO A 35 -34.37 13.83 1.01
N ALA A 36 -35.58 14.17 1.47
CA ALA A 36 -36.39 15.30 1.05
C ALA A 36 -35.71 16.67 1.22
N GLY A 37 -36.11 17.62 0.38
CA GLY A 37 -35.56 18.96 0.26
C GLY A 37 -35.51 19.73 1.57
N GLY A 38 -34.29 19.89 2.10
CA GLY A 38 -33.93 20.99 2.98
C GLY A 38 -33.36 22.14 2.16
N SER A 39 -33.63 23.38 2.56
CA SER A 39 -32.96 24.56 2.02
C SER A 39 -31.44 24.37 2.06
N SER A 40 -30.74 24.80 1.02
CA SER A 40 -29.28 24.64 0.94
C SER A 40 -28.60 25.40 2.09
N ASN A 41 -27.39 24.97 2.51
CA ASN A 41 -26.62 25.69 3.53
C ASN A 41 -26.47 27.18 3.18
N LYS A 42 -26.35 27.48 1.88
CA LYS A 42 -26.28 28.83 1.32
C LYS A 42 -27.54 29.66 1.62
N ASP A 43 -28.73 29.07 1.52
CA ASP A 43 -29.99 29.77 1.83
C ASP A 43 -30.10 30.09 3.33
N ILE A 44 -29.62 29.17 4.18
CA ILE A 44 -29.61 29.35 5.63
C ILE A 44 -28.59 30.41 6.04
N GLU A 45 -27.40 30.42 5.43
CA GLU A 45 -26.39 31.46 5.64
C GLU A 45 -26.87 32.83 5.15
N ALA A 46 -27.55 32.91 4.00
CA ALA A 46 -28.11 34.17 3.50
C ALA A 46 -29.19 34.76 4.42
N ALA A 47 -29.90 33.91 5.17
CA ALA A 47 -30.94 34.31 6.11
C ALA A 47 -30.40 34.65 7.52
N CYS A 48 -29.11 34.44 7.79
CA CYS A 48 -28.51 34.64 9.11
C CYS A 48 -27.39 35.67 9.05
N SER A 49 -27.38 36.61 10.01
CA SER A 49 -26.33 37.65 10.10
C SER A 49 -25.52 37.62 11.39
N ALA A 50 -25.87 36.73 12.32
CA ALA A 50 -25.22 36.61 13.62
C ALA A 50 -25.18 35.14 14.11
N PRO A 51 -24.21 34.76 14.96
CA PRO A 51 -24.05 33.38 15.42
C PRO A 51 -25.31 32.80 16.09
N GLU A 52 -26.06 33.62 16.81
CA GLU A 52 -27.28 33.22 17.54
C GLU A 52 -28.38 32.72 16.59
N CYS A 53 -28.37 33.15 15.32
CA CYS A 53 -29.32 32.70 14.30
C CYS A 53 -29.20 31.20 13.98
N PHE A 54 -28.03 30.61 14.24
CA PHE A 54 -27.77 29.19 13.98
C PHE A 54 -28.07 28.30 15.20
N GLU A 55 -28.49 28.86 16.33
CA GLU A 55 -28.79 28.08 17.53
C GLU A 55 -29.95 27.11 17.26
N GLY A 56 -29.74 25.82 17.55
CA GLY A 56 -30.70 24.76 17.28
C GLY A 56 -30.83 24.34 15.81
N LYS A 57 -30.01 24.90 14.90
CA LYS A 57 -29.94 24.45 13.51
C LYS A 57 -28.88 23.37 13.35
N THR A 58 -29.18 22.39 12.49
CA THR A 58 -28.23 21.37 12.06
C THR A 58 -28.03 21.53 10.56
N LEU A 59 -26.78 21.67 10.13
CA LEU A 59 -26.39 21.80 8.73
C LEU A 59 -25.75 20.49 8.24
N PRO A 60 -26.02 20.03 7.00
CA PRO A 60 -25.30 18.92 6.41
C PRO A 60 -23.78 19.20 6.36
N TYR A 61 -23.01 18.16 6.68
CA TYR A 61 -21.56 18.13 6.51
C TYR A 61 -21.21 17.65 5.10
N TYR A 62 -20.41 18.43 4.38
CA TYR A 62 -19.89 18.07 3.05
C TYR A 62 -18.42 17.69 3.14
N ILE A 63 -18.08 16.55 2.54
CA ILE A 63 -16.69 16.23 2.19
C ILE A 63 -16.26 17.12 1.02
N ALA A 64 -14.96 17.45 0.94
CA ALA A 64 -14.42 18.17 -0.20
C ALA A 64 -14.72 17.40 -1.49
N TYR A 65 -15.04 18.12 -2.56
CA TYR A 65 -15.43 17.56 -3.86
C TYR A 65 -16.57 16.53 -3.76
N SER A 66 -17.60 16.84 -2.97
CA SER A 66 -18.83 16.04 -2.90
C SER A 66 -19.34 15.72 -4.32
N PRO A 67 -20.05 14.58 -4.53
CA PRO A 67 -20.72 14.28 -5.79
C PRO A 67 -21.70 15.39 -6.26
N GLU A 68 -22.11 16.27 -5.35
CA GLU A 68 -22.96 17.44 -5.63
C GLU A 68 -22.17 18.66 -6.15
N CYS A 69 -20.84 18.60 -6.15
CA CYS A 69 -19.99 19.66 -6.67
C CYS A 69 -20.06 19.72 -8.20
N THR A 70 -20.41 20.87 -8.75
CA THR A 70 -20.39 21.13 -10.20
C THR A 70 -19.39 22.25 -10.55
N LYS A 71 -19.06 22.40 -11.83
CA LYS A 71 -18.10 23.40 -12.32
C LYS A 71 -18.51 24.85 -11.99
N ASP A 72 -19.80 25.12 -11.91
CA ASP A 72 -20.28 26.48 -11.65
C ASP A 72 -20.24 26.85 -10.15
N HIS A 73 -19.99 25.86 -9.27
CA HIS A 73 -20.10 25.99 -7.81
C HIS A 73 -18.79 25.70 -7.07
N HIS A 74 -17.62 25.83 -7.71
CA HIS A 74 -16.31 25.53 -7.10
C HIS A 74 -16.02 26.25 -5.77
N THR A 75 -16.63 27.42 -5.55
CA THR A 75 -16.47 28.19 -4.32
C THR A 75 -17.49 27.86 -3.24
N GLU A 76 -18.43 26.96 -3.49
CA GLU A 76 -19.48 26.59 -2.52
C GLU A 76 -19.00 25.49 -1.57
N GLU A 77 -19.67 25.38 -0.42
CA GLU A 77 -19.35 24.40 0.61
C GLU A 77 -19.30 22.96 0.09
N VAL A 78 -20.21 22.61 -0.83
CA VAL A 78 -20.28 21.28 -1.45
C VAL A 78 -19.00 20.90 -2.21
N CYS A 79 -18.27 21.90 -2.72
CA CYS A 79 -17.02 21.70 -3.45
C CYS A 79 -15.80 21.82 -2.53
N LEU A 80 -15.79 22.79 -1.63
CA LEU A 80 -14.65 23.02 -0.73
C LEU A 80 -14.59 22.01 0.42
N GLY A 81 -15.75 21.47 0.82
CA GLY A 81 -15.93 20.70 2.04
C GLY A 81 -16.10 21.58 3.27
N SER A 82 -16.88 21.11 4.24
CA SER A 82 -17.25 21.85 5.45
C SER A 82 -16.05 22.33 6.27
N ASP A 83 -14.97 21.53 6.33
CA ASP A 83 -13.75 21.88 7.03
C ASP A 83 -13.04 23.12 6.47
N ALA A 84 -12.94 23.20 5.14
CA ALA A 84 -12.35 24.35 4.45
C ALA A 84 -13.34 25.52 4.45
N TRP A 85 -14.62 25.25 4.20
CA TRP A 85 -15.69 26.24 4.17
C TRP A 85 -15.81 27.02 5.48
N CYS A 86 -15.82 26.33 6.63
CA CYS A 86 -15.90 26.96 7.94
C CYS A 86 -14.67 27.83 8.30
N GLY A 87 -13.55 27.66 7.60
CA GLY A 87 -12.36 28.50 7.75
C GLY A 87 -12.21 29.56 6.64
N HIS A 88 -13.12 29.60 5.67
CA HIS A 88 -12.99 30.45 4.50
C HIS A 88 -13.66 31.82 4.70
N GLY A 89 -13.10 32.88 4.15
CA GLY A 89 -13.68 34.23 4.19
C GLY A 89 -14.08 34.68 5.60
N ASN A 90 -15.28 35.26 5.73
CA ASN A 90 -15.83 35.79 6.97
C ASN A 90 -16.67 34.79 7.80
N ARG A 91 -16.62 33.49 7.46
CA ARG A 91 -17.42 32.47 8.16
C ARG A 91 -17.01 32.29 9.62
N PRO A 92 -15.71 32.37 9.99
CA PRO A 92 -15.33 32.36 11.41
C PRO A 92 -16.00 33.47 12.22
N GLU A 93 -16.22 34.67 11.65
CA GLU A 93 -16.98 35.72 12.33
C GLU A 93 -18.49 35.42 12.34
N LEU A 94 -19.05 34.98 11.21
CA LEU A 94 -20.49 34.67 11.08
C LEU A 94 -20.96 33.59 12.07
N TYR A 95 -20.15 32.55 12.27
CA TYR A 95 -20.42 31.43 13.18
C TYR A 95 -19.79 31.62 14.56
N GLY A 96 -19.03 32.70 14.77
CA GLY A 96 -18.26 32.99 15.98
C GLY A 96 -16.95 32.22 16.12
N SER A 97 -16.80 31.07 15.45
CA SER A 97 -15.50 30.41 15.20
C SER A 97 -15.64 29.31 14.14
N LYS A 98 -14.50 28.87 13.59
CA LYS A 98 -14.45 27.65 12.76
C LYS A 98 -15.01 26.43 13.51
N GLN A 99 -14.71 26.29 14.81
CA GLN A 99 -15.15 25.14 15.60
C GLN A 99 -16.67 25.12 15.77
N LYS A 100 -17.28 26.26 16.11
CA LYS A 100 -18.74 26.39 16.20
C LYS A 100 -19.44 26.10 14.86
N CYS A 101 -18.84 26.55 13.75
CA CYS A 101 -19.33 26.23 12.42
C CYS A 101 -19.35 24.70 12.16
N LEU A 102 -18.34 23.97 12.64
CA LEU A 102 -18.27 22.51 12.52
C LEU A 102 -19.17 21.77 13.51
N GLU A 103 -19.42 22.32 14.70
CA GLU A 103 -20.36 21.75 15.68
C GLU A 103 -21.80 21.70 15.15
N LEU A 104 -22.18 22.67 14.33
CA LEU A 104 -23.48 22.69 13.62
C LEU A 104 -23.58 21.61 12.53
N ARG A 105 -22.47 20.97 12.18
CA ARG A 105 -22.34 20.01 11.08
C ARG A 105 -21.91 18.65 11.62
N PRO A 106 -22.84 17.82 12.11
CA PRO A 106 -22.50 16.52 12.67
C PRO A 106 -21.67 15.73 11.67
N THR A 107 -20.43 15.46 12.06
CA THR A 107 -19.41 14.93 11.15
C THR A 107 -19.91 13.62 10.55
N SER A 108 -19.97 13.53 9.23
CA SER A 108 -20.04 12.24 8.56
C SER A 108 -18.86 11.40 9.06
N GLN A 109 -19.11 10.34 9.82
CA GLN A 109 -18.05 9.41 10.24
C GLN A 109 -17.42 8.67 9.05
N ARG A 110 -17.99 8.82 7.84
CA ARG A 110 -17.48 8.20 6.64
C ARG A 110 -16.45 9.13 6.00
N LYS A 111 -15.20 8.68 6.00
CA LYS A 111 -14.18 9.19 5.08
C LYS A 111 -14.70 9.05 3.66
N ALA A 112 -14.36 9.99 2.79
CA ALA A 112 -14.60 9.81 1.37
C ALA A 112 -13.92 8.50 0.93
N PRO A 113 -14.64 7.61 0.22
CA PRO A 113 -14.01 6.46 -0.40
C PRO A 113 -12.88 6.94 -1.33
N TRP A 114 -11.72 6.30 -1.27
CA TRP A 114 -10.66 6.57 -2.24
C TRP A 114 -11.17 6.28 -3.66
N GLN A 115 -10.91 7.19 -4.58
CA GLN A 115 -11.31 7.09 -5.97
C GLN A 115 -10.07 7.00 -6.86
N PRO A 116 -9.98 5.98 -7.74
CA PRO A 116 -8.94 5.95 -8.76
C PRO A 116 -9.13 7.10 -9.75
N GLU A 117 -8.10 7.37 -10.55
CA GLU A 117 -8.22 8.30 -11.67
C GLU A 117 -9.38 7.89 -12.59
N GLY A 118 -10.17 8.88 -13.01
CA GLY A 118 -11.36 8.67 -13.81
C GLY A 118 -11.03 8.18 -15.23
N LYS A 119 -12.07 7.76 -15.97
CA LYS A 119 -11.90 7.32 -17.37
C LYS A 119 -11.33 8.43 -18.24
N ALA A 120 -10.53 8.04 -19.23
CA ALA A 120 -9.97 8.93 -20.25
C ALA A 120 -11.07 9.80 -20.89
N GLY A 121 -10.83 11.12 -20.94
CA GLY A 121 -11.76 12.11 -21.50
C GLY A 121 -12.61 12.85 -20.46
N CYS A 122 -12.41 12.56 -19.18
CA CYS A 122 -12.95 13.39 -18.12
C CYS A 122 -12.19 14.75 -18.07
N THR A 123 -12.93 15.87 -18.11
CA THR A 123 -12.37 17.23 -18.19
C THR A 123 -12.64 18.07 -16.94
N ASP A 124 -13.10 17.41 -15.88
CA ASP A 124 -13.58 18.05 -14.67
C ASP A 124 -12.45 18.03 -13.64
N GLU A 125 -12.27 19.10 -12.86
CA GLU A 125 -11.25 19.11 -11.80
C GLU A 125 -11.70 18.40 -10.52
N THR A 126 -12.70 17.52 -10.64
CA THR A 126 -13.28 16.77 -9.53
C THR A 126 -12.41 15.58 -9.15
N GLU A 127 -12.48 15.15 -7.89
CA GLU A 127 -11.76 13.95 -7.42
C GLU A 127 -12.17 12.69 -8.20
N ALA A 128 -13.43 12.59 -8.63
CA ALA A 128 -13.92 11.51 -9.49
C ALA A 128 -13.26 11.45 -10.87
N CYS A 129 -12.68 12.56 -11.31
CA CYS A 129 -12.04 12.71 -12.60
C CYS A 129 -10.52 12.52 -12.50
N LEU A 130 -9.90 13.24 -11.56
CA LEU A 130 -8.46 13.27 -11.37
C LEU A 130 -7.94 12.11 -10.49
N GLY A 131 -8.81 11.50 -9.69
CA GLY A 131 -8.44 10.57 -8.65
C GLY A 131 -7.98 11.26 -7.36
N THR A 132 -8.12 10.55 -6.24
CA THR A 132 -7.79 11.05 -4.89
C THR A 132 -6.32 11.49 -4.76
N GLU A 133 -5.40 10.77 -5.40
CA GLU A 133 -3.96 11.02 -5.27
C GLU A 133 -3.50 12.29 -6.02
N VAL A 134 -3.95 12.49 -7.26
CA VAL A 134 -3.62 13.68 -8.05
C VAL A 134 -4.16 14.93 -7.36
N GLN A 135 -5.36 14.85 -6.80
CA GLN A 135 -5.97 15.97 -6.10
C GLN A 135 -5.21 16.35 -4.82
N ARG A 136 -4.78 15.35 -4.04
CA ARG A 136 -3.94 15.58 -2.85
C ARG A 136 -2.62 16.26 -3.22
N SER A 137 -1.98 15.81 -4.30
CA SER A 137 -0.73 16.40 -4.79
C SER A 137 -0.89 17.87 -5.21
N LYS A 138 -2.01 18.24 -5.86
CA LYS A 138 -2.30 19.64 -6.22
C LYS A 138 -2.51 20.56 -5.01
N GLN A 139 -3.08 20.05 -3.92
CA GLN A 139 -3.34 20.83 -2.69
C GLN A 139 -2.10 21.09 -1.83
N GLY A 140 -0.90 20.69 -2.28
CA GLY A 140 0.34 20.93 -1.55
C GLY A 140 0.50 20.07 -0.28
N ASN A 141 -0.38 19.08 -0.08
CA ASN A 141 -0.24 18.08 0.96
C ASN A 141 0.76 17.02 0.48
N SER A 142 2.06 17.34 0.56
CA SER A 142 3.10 16.36 0.30
C SER A 142 2.92 15.12 1.18
N PRO A 143 3.32 13.92 0.73
CA PRO A 143 3.40 12.74 1.59
C PRO A 143 4.18 13.08 2.87
N PRO A 144 3.81 12.49 4.03
CA PRO A 144 4.59 12.68 5.25
C PRO A 144 6.04 12.33 4.96
N LYS A 145 6.96 13.30 5.12
CA LYS A 145 8.39 13.01 5.12
C LYS A 145 8.64 12.00 6.26
N GLU A 146 9.46 10.99 6.00
CA GLU A 146 9.97 10.07 7.04
C GLU A 146 10.64 10.89 8.14
N ASP A 147 9.88 11.25 9.16
CA ASP A 147 10.40 11.79 10.40
C ASP A 147 10.32 10.66 11.42
N ASN A 148 11.46 10.19 11.90
CA ASN A 148 11.60 9.09 12.86
C ASN A 148 11.12 9.49 14.29
N SER A 149 10.31 10.53 14.39
CA SER A 149 9.79 11.05 15.65
C SER A 149 8.52 10.28 16.05
N PRO A 150 8.36 9.90 17.33
CA PRO A 150 7.14 9.26 17.82
C PRO A 150 5.92 10.18 17.57
N PRO A 151 4.72 9.61 17.31
CA PRO A 151 3.56 10.39 16.90
C PRO A 151 3.22 11.40 17.99
N LYS A 152 3.37 12.69 17.68
CA LYS A 152 2.70 13.73 18.45
C LYS A 152 1.21 13.63 18.11
N GLU A 153 0.44 13.15 19.06
CA GLU A 153 -1.01 13.10 19.05
C GLU A 153 -1.55 14.53 18.99
N SER A 154 -1.67 15.06 17.77
CA SER A 154 -2.44 16.27 17.48
C SER A 154 -3.91 15.87 17.49
N ASN A 155 -4.70 16.49 18.37
CA ASN A 155 -6.06 16.08 18.68
C ASN A 155 -7.10 16.29 17.58
N ASN A 156 -6.74 16.65 16.34
CA ASN A 156 -7.62 16.54 15.15
C ASN A 156 -6.85 16.89 13.85
N PRO A 157 -6.13 15.94 13.21
CA PRO A 157 -5.69 16.09 11.82
C PRO A 157 -6.89 15.92 10.87
N PRO A 158 -6.92 16.58 9.71
CA PRO A 158 -7.91 16.30 8.67
C PRO A 158 -7.96 14.80 8.39
N LYS A 159 -9.13 14.18 8.56
CA LYS A 159 -9.33 12.73 8.38
C LYS A 159 -9.14 12.39 6.91
N GLN A 160 -7.92 11.99 6.56
CA GLN A 160 -7.56 11.59 5.20
C GLN A 160 -8.43 10.41 4.71
N PRO A 161 -8.83 10.40 3.43
CA PRO A 161 -9.48 9.24 2.81
C PRO A 161 -8.64 7.98 3.03
N ASP A 162 -9.30 6.83 3.13
CA ASP A 162 -8.64 5.56 3.41
C ASP A 162 -7.56 5.31 2.35
N LYS A 163 -6.31 5.16 2.81
CA LYS A 163 -5.18 4.94 1.91
C LYS A 163 -5.45 3.64 1.14
N PRO A 164 -5.23 3.62 -0.18
CA PRO A 164 -5.42 2.41 -0.94
C PRO A 164 -4.50 1.33 -0.39
N LEU A 165 -5.07 0.18 -0.06
CA LEU A 165 -4.34 -0.95 0.52
C LEU A 165 -3.51 -1.63 -0.57
N PHE A 166 -2.43 -2.28 -0.15
CA PHE A 166 -1.65 -3.17 -1.00
C PHE A 166 -2.53 -4.24 -1.65
N GLN A 167 -2.44 -4.36 -2.97
CA GLN A 167 -3.20 -5.28 -3.81
C GLN A 167 -2.28 -6.18 -4.62
N LEU A 168 -2.64 -7.47 -4.68
CA LEU A 168 -2.02 -8.42 -5.60
C LEU A 168 -2.59 -8.22 -7.02
N PRO A 169 -1.82 -8.55 -8.06
CA PRO A 169 -2.32 -8.51 -9.43
C PRO A 169 -3.57 -9.39 -9.60
N ASN A 170 -4.65 -8.84 -10.16
CA ASN A 170 -5.89 -9.55 -10.44
C ASN A 170 -6.20 -9.52 -11.94
N LEU A 171 -5.64 -10.47 -12.68
CA LEU A 171 -5.80 -10.57 -14.13
C LEU A 171 -7.24 -10.85 -14.57
N GLU A 172 -8.07 -11.47 -13.71
CA GLU A 172 -9.46 -11.81 -14.04
C GLU A 172 -10.35 -10.57 -14.11
N SER A 173 -9.99 -9.52 -13.37
CA SER A 173 -10.78 -8.27 -13.32
C SER A 173 -10.35 -7.23 -14.36
N CYS A 174 -9.37 -7.56 -15.20
CA CYS A 174 -8.78 -6.61 -16.13
C CYS A 174 -9.47 -6.70 -17.49
N PRO A 175 -10.14 -5.61 -17.95
CA PRO A 175 -10.89 -5.62 -19.21
C PRO A 175 -9.98 -5.77 -20.44
N LYS A 176 -8.67 -5.55 -20.30
CA LYS A 176 -7.68 -5.70 -21.36
C LYS A 176 -6.39 -6.35 -20.83
N PRO A 177 -5.75 -7.24 -21.60
CA PRO A 177 -4.37 -7.60 -21.34
C PRO A 177 -3.50 -6.33 -21.42
N CYS A 178 -2.62 -6.14 -20.43
CA CYS A 178 -1.75 -4.96 -20.27
C CYS A 178 -2.45 -3.68 -19.81
N ALA A 179 -3.53 -3.74 -19.02
CA ALA A 179 -4.00 -2.56 -18.32
C ALA A 179 -2.92 -2.07 -17.32
N ASP A 180 -2.55 -0.79 -17.40
CA ASP A 180 -1.58 -0.13 -16.50
C ASP A 180 -2.21 0.29 -15.15
N GLU A 181 -3.42 -0.20 -14.87
CA GLU A 181 -4.15 0.04 -13.64
C GLU A 181 -3.59 -0.84 -12.52
N GLU A 182 -3.51 -0.29 -11.30
CA GLU A 182 -2.95 -1.00 -10.16
C GLU A 182 -3.61 -2.35 -9.84
N PRO A 183 -4.95 -2.51 -9.92
CA PRO A 183 -5.58 -3.82 -9.71
C PRO A 183 -5.09 -4.89 -10.69
N CYS A 184 -4.61 -4.47 -11.87
CA CYS A 184 -4.14 -5.36 -12.92
C CYS A 184 -2.66 -5.70 -12.79
N LEU A 185 -1.83 -4.69 -12.51
CA LEU A 185 -0.38 -4.88 -12.36
C LEU A 185 0.01 -5.41 -10.97
N GLY A 186 -0.84 -5.18 -9.97
CA GLY A 186 -0.50 -5.29 -8.55
C GLY A 186 0.31 -4.08 -8.06
N THR A 187 0.22 -3.80 -6.76
CA THR A 187 0.82 -2.60 -6.15
C THR A 187 2.32 -2.52 -6.33
N ILE A 188 3.04 -3.66 -6.35
CA ILE A 188 4.51 -3.66 -6.49
C ILE A 188 4.93 -3.13 -7.87
N GLU A 189 4.37 -3.71 -8.93
CA GLU A 189 4.71 -3.34 -10.31
C GLU A 189 4.17 -1.94 -10.64
N TRP A 190 2.97 -1.62 -10.15
CA TRP A 190 2.39 -0.29 -10.30
C TRP A 190 3.25 0.78 -9.64
N CYS A 191 3.72 0.57 -8.40
CA CYS A 191 4.62 1.50 -7.72
C CYS A 191 5.96 1.67 -8.44
N ASP A 192 6.48 0.60 -9.05
CA ASP A 192 7.73 0.64 -9.82
C ASP A 192 7.60 1.55 -11.06
N LYS A 193 6.47 1.43 -11.77
CA LYS A 193 6.20 2.21 -12.99
C LYS A 193 5.72 3.63 -12.73
N HIS A 194 4.80 3.81 -11.77
CA HIS A 194 4.04 5.04 -11.61
C HIS A 194 4.41 5.83 -10.36
N GLY A 195 5.10 5.24 -9.37
CA GLY A 195 5.40 5.90 -8.09
C GLY A 195 6.11 7.23 -8.27
N GLN A 196 7.13 7.28 -9.15
CA GLN A 196 7.86 8.51 -9.42
C GLN A 196 7.05 9.53 -10.24
N GLN A 197 6.25 9.07 -11.20
CA GLN A 197 5.40 9.92 -12.04
C GLN A 197 4.29 10.61 -11.24
N GLN A 198 3.77 9.93 -10.22
CA GLN A 198 2.69 10.39 -9.34
C GLN A 198 3.20 11.18 -8.11
N GLY A 199 4.51 11.41 -8.00
CA GLY A 199 5.10 12.11 -6.85
C GLY A 199 5.05 11.32 -5.54
N LEU A 200 4.82 10.01 -5.59
CA LEU A 200 4.83 9.11 -4.44
C LEU A 200 6.25 8.69 -4.00
N GLY A 201 7.27 9.12 -4.75
CA GLY A 201 8.68 8.84 -4.48
C GLY A 201 9.19 7.61 -5.21
N ASP A 202 10.22 6.97 -4.64
CA ASP A 202 10.71 5.70 -5.15
C ASP A 202 9.73 4.55 -4.84
N LYS A 203 10.04 3.36 -5.35
CA LYS A 203 9.25 2.15 -5.13
C LYS A 203 8.96 1.87 -3.64
N TYR A 204 9.93 2.09 -2.76
CA TYR A 204 9.79 1.81 -1.33
C TYR A 204 8.86 2.82 -0.67
N ALA A 205 9.02 4.10 -0.97
CA ALA A 205 8.12 5.16 -0.50
C ALA A 205 6.68 4.91 -0.95
N CYS A 206 6.49 4.59 -2.24
CA CYS A 206 5.17 4.25 -2.78
C CYS A 206 4.54 3.06 -2.05
N LEU A 207 5.26 1.95 -1.87
CA LEU A 207 4.76 0.78 -1.15
C LEU A 207 4.40 1.08 0.32
N LEU A 208 5.21 1.91 0.98
CA LEU A 208 4.96 2.33 2.35
C LEU A 208 3.65 3.14 2.45
N THR A 209 3.34 3.99 1.46
CA THR A 209 2.04 4.70 1.43
C THR A 209 0.85 3.75 1.31
N ARG A 210 1.06 2.56 0.75
CA ARG A 210 0.05 1.50 0.62
C ARG A 210 0.02 0.53 1.81
N GLY A 211 0.78 0.84 2.87
CA GLY A 211 0.85 0.04 4.09
C GLY A 211 1.81 -1.14 4.00
N PHE A 212 2.69 -1.20 3.00
CA PHE A 212 3.65 -2.29 2.83
C PHE A 212 5.09 -1.80 2.97
N ASP A 213 5.70 -2.07 4.14
CA ASP A 213 7.10 -1.74 4.40
C ASP A 213 8.04 -2.83 3.85
N LEU A 214 8.35 -2.73 2.55
CA LEU A 214 9.25 -3.66 1.87
C LEU A 214 10.66 -3.64 2.48
N LYS A 215 11.12 -2.49 2.99
CA LYS A 215 12.46 -2.34 3.57
C LYS A 215 12.56 -3.09 4.89
N ALA A 216 11.56 -2.96 5.77
CA ALA A 216 11.48 -3.73 7.01
C ALA A 216 11.36 -5.24 6.75
N LEU A 217 10.62 -5.64 5.71
CA LEU A 217 10.52 -7.04 5.29
C LEU A 217 11.88 -7.58 4.83
N GLU A 218 12.58 -6.88 3.94
CA GLU A 218 13.91 -7.26 3.44
C GLU A 218 14.94 -7.35 4.57
N GLU A 219 14.92 -6.39 5.51
CA GLU A 219 15.81 -6.39 6.67
C GLU A 219 15.51 -7.57 7.60
N THR A 220 14.23 -7.86 7.84
CA THR A 220 13.79 -9.01 8.62
C THR A 220 14.25 -10.30 7.96
N PHE A 221 14.06 -10.44 6.66
CA PHE A 221 14.49 -11.62 5.90
C PHE A 221 16.01 -11.80 5.97
N ARG A 222 16.78 -10.71 5.81
CA ARG A 222 18.24 -10.73 5.91
C ARG A 222 18.71 -11.18 7.29
N LYS A 223 18.15 -10.61 8.36
CA LYS A 223 18.56 -10.91 9.75
C LYS A 223 18.11 -12.30 10.21
N ARG A 224 16.88 -12.70 9.89
CA ARG A 224 16.26 -13.92 10.42
C ARG A 224 16.56 -15.16 9.59
N LEU A 225 16.74 -15.01 8.28
CA LEU A 225 16.97 -16.14 7.38
C LEU A 225 18.39 -16.16 6.84
N ILE A 226 18.84 -15.09 6.18
CA ILE A 226 20.10 -15.12 5.42
C ILE A 226 21.31 -15.28 6.35
N ALA A 227 21.40 -14.50 7.43
CA ALA A 227 22.56 -14.54 8.32
C ALA A 227 22.72 -15.92 9.02
N PRO A 228 21.69 -16.49 9.68
CA PRO A 228 21.82 -17.80 10.32
C PRO A 228 22.12 -18.94 9.34
N VAL A 229 21.51 -18.90 8.15
CA VAL A 229 21.80 -19.89 7.10
C VAL A 229 23.25 -19.81 6.66
N LYS A 230 23.78 -18.60 6.44
CA LYS A 230 25.18 -18.39 6.07
C LYS A 230 26.13 -18.95 7.13
N ASP A 231 25.91 -18.63 8.40
CA ASP A 231 26.76 -19.09 9.50
C ASP A 231 26.70 -20.61 9.67
N GLY A 232 25.50 -21.20 9.50
CA GLY A 232 25.31 -22.64 9.45
C GLY A 232 26.13 -23.28 8.34
N ILE A 233 25.98 -22.81 7.09
CA ILE A 233 26.72 -23.35 5.93
C ILE A 233 28.23 -23.29 6.15
N LEU A 234 28.74 -22.17 6.67
CA LEU A 234 30.17 -22.02 6.95
C LEU A 234 30.65 -23.00 8.01
N THR A 235 29.90 -23.17 9.10
CA THR A 235 30.24 -24.11 10.18
C THR A 235 30.25 -25.56 9.66
N TRP A 236 29.25 -25.94 8.86
CA TRP A 236 29.19 -27.27 8.26
C TRP A 236 30.31 -27.50 7.24
N ALA A 237 30.61 -26.51 6.40
CA ALA A 237 31.72 -26.59 5.45
C ALA A 237 33.05 -26.83 6.18
N GLN A 238 33.31 -26.12 7.28
CA GLN A 238 34.49 -26.36 8.11
C GLN A 238 34.55 -27.78 8.66
N ASN A 239 33.43 -28.33 9.13
CA ASN A 239 33.37 -29.70 9.65
C ASN A 239 33.60 -30.74 8.56
N VAL A 240 33.00 -30.57 7.37
CA VAL A 240 33.22 -31.44 6.20
C VAL A 240 34.69 -31.43 5.79
N THR A 241 35.30 -30.25 5.70
CA THR A 241 36.74 -30.11 5.40
C THR A 241 37.63 -30.78 6.43
N LYS A 242 37.37 -30.57 7.73
CA LYS A 242 38.14 -31.22 8.82
C LYS A 242 38.03 -32.73 8.75
N ASN A 243 36.82 -33.27 8.56
CA ASN A 243 36.59 -34.71 8.50
C ASN A 243 37.26 -35.34 7.27
N ALA A 244 37.19 -34.68 6.11
CA ALA A 244 37.90 -35.12 4.91
C ALA A 244 39.41 -35.13 5.13
N ALA A 245 39.98 -34.05 5.69
CA ALA A 245 41.41 -33.99 5.97
C ALA A 245 41.88 -35.08 6.95
N ILE A 246 41.15 -35.29 8.06
CA ILE A 246 41.49 -36.33 9.05
C ILE A 246 41.44 -37.72 8.41
N ARG A 247 40.41 -38.01 7.60
CA ARG A 247 40.28 -39.29 6.89
C ARG A 247 41.49 -39.56 5.99
N GLU A 248 41.91 -38.58 5.21
CA GLU A 248 43.02 -38.75 4.26
C GLU A 248 44.38 -38.84 4.97
N ILE A 249 44.56 -38.14 6.10
CA ILE A 249 45.74 -38.30 6.96
C ILE A 249 45.84 -39.74 7.50
N LEU A 250 44.73 -40.31 7.97
CA LEU A 250 44.71 -41.69 8.48
C LEU A 250 44.99 -42.73 7.38
N LEU A 251 44.71 -42.39 6.12
CA LEU A 251 45.04 -43.22 4.96
C LEU A 251 46.46 -42.98 4.41
N ASN A 252 47.26 -42.16 5.10
CA ASN A 252 48.60 -41.76 4.68
C ASN A 252 48.65 -41.20 3.24
N ALA A 253 47.62 -40.43 2.89
CA ALA A 253 47.43 -39.90 1.54
C ALA A 253 48.35 -38.69 1.27
N THR A 254 48.54 -38.35 0.00
CA THR A 254 49.31 -37.15 -0.39
C THR A 254 48.49 -35.87 -0.18
N THR A 255 49.16 -34.73 -0.28
CA THR A 255 48.49 -33.42 -0.27
C THR A 255 47.49 -33.27 -1.41
N GLU A 256 47.82 -33.79 -2.59
CA GLU A 256 46.94 -33.74 -3.77
C GLU A 256 45.67 -34.57 -3.59
N THR A 257 45.80 -35.82 -3.11
CA THR A 257 44.64 -36.68 -2.84
C THR A 257 43.77 -36.08 -1.75
N THR A 258 44.38 -35.50 -0.71
CA THR A 258 43.67 -34.80 0.37
C THR A 258 42.87 -33.61 -0.15
N GLN A 259 43.49 -32.76 -0.97
CA GLN A 259 42.81 -31.61 -1.56
C GLN A 259 41.64 -32.03 -2.47
N LYS A 260 41.82 -33.10 -3.25
CA LYS A 260 40.76 -33.66 -4.10
C LYS A 260 39.58 -34.19 -3.28
N ALA A 261 39.86 -34.88 -2.18
CA ALA A 261 38.85 -35.40 -1.26
C ALA A 261 38.05 -34.26 -0.59
N ILE A 262 38.74 -33.22 -0.08
CA ILE A 262 38.09 -32.03 0.48
C ILE A 262 37.18 -31.36 -0.54
N THR A 263 37.66 -31.18 -1.77
CA THR A 263 36.89 -30.53 -2.84
C THR A 263 35.63 -31.31 -3.17
N THR A 264 35.75 -32.64 -3.28
CA THR A 264 34.63 -33.55 -3.58
C THR A 264 33.59 -33.55 -2.46
N ASP A 265 34.02 -33.66 -1.20
CA ASP A 265 33.12 -33.69 -0.05
C ASP A 265 32.40 -32.34 0.12
N LEU A 266 33.13 -31.23 -0.07
CA LEU A 266 32.55 -29.89 -0.01
C LEU A 266 31.53 -29.64 -1.13
N SER A 267 31.82 -30.05 -2.37
CA SER A 267 30.85 -29.93 -3.46
C SER A 267 29.59 -30.75 -3.21
N GLY A 268 29.74 -32.00 -2.75
CA GLY A 268 28.60 -32.86 -2.43
C GLY A 268 27.76 -32.31 -1.27
N PHE A 269 28.38 -31.66 -0.29
CA PHE A 269 27.68 -30.94 0.77
C PHE A 269 26.88 -29.75 0.21
N MET A 270 27.50 -28.91 -0.62
CA MET A 270 26.85 -27.72 -1.20
C MET A 270 25.65 -28.09 -2.08
N ASP A 271 25.72 -29.18 -2.84
CA ASP A 271 24.59 -29.67 -3.64
C ASP A 271 23.39 -30.07 -2.76
N LYS A 272 23.65 -30.77 -1.64
CA LYS A 272 22.61 -31.13 -0.67
C LYS A 272 22.00 -29.90 0.00
N VAL A 273 22.84 -28.95 0.42
CA VAL A 273 22.39 -27.68 1.02
C VAL A 273 21.52 -26.91 0.05
N LYS A 274 21.94 -26.77 -1.21
CA LYS A 274 21.17 -26.10 -2.25
C LYS A 274 19.80 -26.73 -2.43
N GLY A 275 19.73 -28.06 -2.57
CA GLY A 275 18.48 -28.79 -2.74
C GLY A 275 17.54 -28.72 -1.51
N SER A 276 18.11 -28.59 -0.30
CA SER A 276 17.33 -28.37 0.93
C SER A 276 16.79 -26.94 1.03
N LEU A 277 17.65 -25.95 0.80
CA LEU A 277 17.28 -24.53 0.82
C LEU A 277 16.17 -24.21 -0.18
N GLN A 278 16.26 -24.75 -1.40
CA GLN A 278 15.22 -24.55 -2.41
C GLN A 278 13.86 -25.08 -1.93
N ARG A 279 13.82 -26.29 -1.35
CA ARG A 279 12.59 -26.89 -0.80
C ARG A 279 12.04 -26.08 0.38
N GLN A 280 12.90 -25.70 1.33
CA GLN A 280 12.47 -24.94 2.51
C GLN A 280 12.01 -23.52 2.13
N THR A 281 12.68 -22.87 1.18
CA THR A 281 12.29 -21.55 0.69
C THR A 281 10.94 -21.62 0.00
N LEU A 282 10.73 -22.60 -0.89
CA LEU A 282 9.46 -22.77 -1.58
C LEU A 282 8.31 -23.01 -0.58
N GLU A 283 8.50 -23.90 0.39
CA GLU A 283 7.49 -24.18 1.41
C GLU A 283 7.24 -23.00 2.34
N GLY A 284 8.29 -22.25 2.69
CA GLY A 284 8.18 -21.03 3.49
C GLY A 284 7.40 -19.92 2.78
N VAL A 285 7.70 -19.70 1.49
CA VAL A 285 6.94 -18.77 0.63
C VAL A 285 5.49 -19.21 0.51
N ARG A 286 5.24 -20.51 0.25
CA ARG A 286 3.88 -21.07 0.17
C ARG A 286 3.09 -20.79 1.44
N LYS A 287 3.62 -21.15 2.61
CA LYS A 287 2.96 -20.91 3.92
C LYS A 287 2.76 -19.42 4.22
N GLY A 288 3.73 -18.58 3.86
CA GLY A 288 3.62 -17.13 4.02
C GLY A 288 2.48 -16.57 3.18
N LEU A 289 2.39 -16.99 1.92
CA LEU A 289 1.29 -16.60 1.03
C LEU A 289 -0.06 -17.14 1.53
N GLU A 290 -0.13 -18.39 2.02
CA GLU A 290 -1.35 -18.95 2.61
C GLU A 290 -1.85 -18.13 3.81
N THR A 291 -0.91 -17.71 4.67
CA THR A 291 -1.21 -16.89 5.86
C THR A 291 -1.68 -15.50 5.46
N TYR A 292 -1.06 -14.89 4.46
CA TYR A 292 -1.38 -13.53 4.03
C TYR A 292 -2.67 -13.46 3.19
N ALA A 293 -2.88 -14.41 2.27
CA ALA A 293 -4.03 -14.45 1.39
C ALA A 293 -5.29 -15.05 2.05
N GLY A 294 -5.16 -15.66 3.23
CA GLY A 294 -6.27 -16.35 3.90
C GLY A 294 -6.83 -17.55 3.12
N GLN A 295 -6.10 -18.03 2.12
CA GLN A 295 -6.49 -19.15 1.26
C GLN A 295 -5.33 -20.13 1.12
N LYS A 296 -5.68 -21.43 1.07
CA LYS A 296 -4.71 -22.51 0.90
C LYS A 296 -4.26 -22.56 -0.57
N LEU A 297 -2.98 -22.32 -0.83
CA LEU A 297 -2.38 -22.46 -2.15
C LEU A 297 -1.93 -23.91 -2.33
N PHE A 298 -2.33 -24.51 -3.45
CA PHE A 298 -2.28 -25.95 -3.77
C PHE A 298 -1.01 -26.71 -3.32
#